data_AF-A0A7Y4T191-F1
#
_entry.id   AF-A0A7Y4T191-F1
#
_cell.length_a   1.000
_cell.length_b   1.000
_cell.length_c   1.000
_cell.angle_alpha   90.00
_cell.angle_beta   90.00
_cell.angle_gamma   90.00
#
_symmetry.space_group_name_H-M   'P 1'
#
loop_
_entity.id
_entity.type
_entity.pdbx_description
1 polymer ?
#
loop_
_entity_poly.entity_id
_entity_poly.type
_entity_poly.pdbx_seq_one_letter_code
_entity_poly.pdbx_strand_id
1 'polypeptide(L)'
;MKTLLTPFEVIKYSQAGNSFPLDNVRRLIPVIEIDFMDYCFGLDYYNLLLRNVKTYEKAVIWKAGTYNSGDVVIYNGSLLESCNSANSTEPSVLNDKWKEVEKFTKKEYNKLWETHIRDVLSNKIYKESVPFATIQSGAKGLTVNAQDQSGNMTAPAKDIDFLCRTIQNQIDMMMNNMKRFIITQNDEYKKDNTK
;
A
#
# COMPACT_ATOMS: atom_id res chain seq x y z
N MET A 1 -6.88 -15.10 -5.15
CA MET A 1 -7.72 -14.26 -4.25
C MET A 1 -7.55 -12.81 -4.69
N LYS A 2 -8.64 -12.05 -4.81
CA LYS A 2 -8.56 -10.62 -5.15
C LYS A 2 -8.22 -9.84 -3.87
N THR A 3 -7.25 -8.93 -3.96
CA THR A 3 -6.80 -8.07 -2.86
C THR A 3 -6.89 -6.61 -3.29
N LEU A 4 -7.01 -5.71 -2.33
CA LEU A 4 -7.00 -4.26 -2.51
C LEU A 4 -5.57 -3.78 -2.76
N LEU A 5 -4.59 -4.27 -1.99
CA LEU A 5 -3.19 -3.95 -2.21
C LEU A 5 -2.51 -4.88 -3.20
N THR A 6 -1.62 -4.29 -3.99
CA THR A 6 -0.58 -4.97 -4.75
C THR A 6 0.75 -4.93 -3.98
N PRO A 7 1.70 -5.84 -4.28
CA PRO A 7 3.03 -5.80 -3.65
C PRO A 7 3.76 -4.47 -3.84
N PHE A 8 3.60 -3.82 -4.99
CA PHE A 8 4.22 -2.53 -5.26
C PHE A 8 3.61 -1.39 -4.44
N GLU A 9 2.29 -1.39 -4.26
CA GLU A 9 1.62 -0.42 -3.37
C GLU A 9 2.09 -0.57 -1.92
N VAL A 10 2.34 -1.81 -1.46
CA VAL A 10 2.90 -2.03 -0.11
C VAL A 10 4.27 -1.39 0.02
N ILE A 11 5.18 -1.59 -0.93
CA ILE A 11 6.52 -0.96 -0.87
C ILE A 11 6.40 0.56 -0.92
N LYS A 12 5.55 1.09 -1.79
CA LYS A 12 5.35 2.53 -1.96
C LYS A 12 4.80 3.23 -0.72
N TYR A 13 3.81 2.65 -0.05
CA TYR A 13 3.09 3.26 1.08
C TYR A 13 3.59 2.79 2.46
N SER A 14 4.65 1.98 2.50
CA SER A 14 5.29 1.56 3.75
C SER A 14 6.67 2.19 3.92
N GLN A 15 7.33 1.88 5.03
CA GLN A 15 8.73 2.24 5.29
C GLN A 15 9.73 1.31 4.58
N ALA A 16 9.29 0.45 3.67
CA ALA A 16 10.16 -0.45 2.93
C ALA A 16 11.04 0.33 1.93
N GLY A 17 12.30 -0.08 1.79
CA GLY A 17 13.14 0.41 0.69
C GLY A 17 12.70 -0.17 -0.66
N ASN A 18 13.00 0.53 -1.75
CA ASN A 18 12.66 0.10 -3.12
C ASN A 18 13.26 -1.28 -3.50
N SER A 19 14.29 -1.74 -2.79
CA SER A 19 14.94 -3.04 -2.99
C SER A 19 14.34 -4.18 -2.16
N PHE A 20 13.29 -3.93 -1.38
CA PHE A 20 12.70 -4.94 -0.50
C PHE A 20 12.05 -6.09 -1.30
N PRO A 21 12.23 -7.36 -0.88
CA PRO A 21 11.76 -8.51 -1.64
C PRO A 21 10.23 -8.58 -1.73
N LEU A 22 9.70 -8.38 -2.94
CA LEU A 22 8.26 -8.40 -3.23
C LEU A 22 7.60 -9.76 -2.99
N ASP A 23 8.35 -10.86 -3.04
CA ASP A 23 7.78 -12.21 -2.85
C ASP A 23 7.33 -12.44 -1.41
N ASN A 24 8.07 -11.91 -0.42
CA ASN A 24 7.70 -11.99 0.99
C ASN A 24 6.42 -11.19 1.25
N VAL A 25 6.34 -9.99 0.68
CA VAL A 25 5.15 -9.14 0.73
C VAL A 25 3.96 -9.84 0.09
N ARG A 26 4.12 -10.34 -1.15
CA ARG A 26 3.04 -10.96 -1.94
C ARG A 26 2.34 -12.10 -1.19
N ARG A 27 3.11 -12.91 -0.45
CA ARG A 27 2.57 -14.05 0.32
C ARG A 27 1.69 -13.61 1.49
N LEU A 28 2.00 -12.47 2.10
CA LEU A 28 1.35 -12.00 3.32
C LEU A 28 0.12 -11.11 3.06
N ILE A 29 0.05 -10.42 1.92
CA ILE A 29 -1.08 -9.55 1.56
C ILE A 29 -2.45 -10.20 1.84
N PRO A 30 -2.80 -11.36 1.26
CA PRO A 30 -4.17 -11.87 1.38
C PRO A 30 -4.55 -12.20 2.84
N VAL A 31 -3.60 -12.66 3.65
CA VAL A 31 -3.86 -13.06 5.04
C VAL A 31 -4.05 -11.82 5.91
N ILE A 32 -3.11 -10.88 5.84
CA ILE A 32 -3.12 -9.68 6.67
C ILE A 32 -4.24 -8.72 6.27
N GLU A 33 -4.52 -8.59 4.97
CA GLU A 33 -5.58 -7.72 4.47
C GLU A 33 -6.95 -8.21 4.95
N ILE A 34 -7.22 -9.52 4.87
CA ILE A 34 -8.49 -10.08 5.33
C ILE A 34 -8.63 -9.95 6.84
N ASP A 35 -7.61 -10.34 7.61
CA ASP A 35 -7.62 -10.24 9.07
C ASP A 35 -7.88 -8.80 9.54
N PHE A 36 -7.17 -7.84 8.94
CA PHE A 36 -7.35 -6.43 9.25
C PHE A 36 -8.75 -5.92 8.91
N MET A 37 -9.22 -6.22 7.70
CA MET A 37 -10.49 -5.70 7.19
C MET A 37 -11.68 -6.31 7.93
N ASP A 38 -11.64 -7.60 8.25
CA ASP A 38 -12.65 -8.26 9.06
C ASP A 38 -12.70 -7.66 10.48
N TYR A 39 -11.54 -7.54 11.12
CA TYR A 39 -11.44 -6.97 12.47
C TYR A 39 -11.93 -5.51 12.56
N CYS A 40 -11.64 -4.68 11.55
CA CYS A 40 -11.95 -3.24 11.62
C CYS A 40 -13.34 -2.88 11.08
N PHE A 41 -13.77 -3.53 10.00
CA PHE A 41 -14.97 -3.14 9.25
C PHE A 41 -15.95 -4.29 9.02
N GLY A 42 -15.51 -5.53 9.22
CA GLY A 42 -16.24 -6.74 8.85
C GLY A 42 -16.06 -7.12 7.37
N LEU A 43 -16.17 -8.43 7.10
CA LEU A 43 -16.02 -8.99 5.74
C LEU A 43 -17.01 -8.41 4.72
N ASP A 44 -18.22 -8.01 5.13
CA ASP A 44 -19.21 -7.45 4.21
C ASP A 44 -18.73 -6.13 3.61
N TYR A 45 -18.18 -5.24 4.43
CA TYR A 45 -17.63 -3.96 3.96
C TYR A 45 -16.41 -4.17 3.07
N TYR A 46 -15.55 -5.14 3.42
CA TYR A 46 -14.42 -5.52 2.59
C TYR A 46 -14.85 -6.00 1.20
N ASN A 47 -15.88 -6.86 1.14
CA ASN A 47 -16.45 -7.33 -0.13
C ASN A 47 -17.05 -6.18 -0.96
N LEU A 48 -17.66 -5.17 -0.33
CA LEU A 48 -18.15 -3.98 -1.01
C LEU A 48 -17.01 -3.16 -1.63
N LEU A 49 -15.90 -2.97 -0.91
CA LEU A 49 -14.70 -2.31 -1.43
C LEU A 49 -14.13 -3.07 -2.62
N LEU A 50 -13.93 -4.39 -2.50
CA LEU A 50 -13.38 -5.23 -3.58
C LEU A 50 -14.22 -5.17 -4.87
N ARG A 51 -15.55 -5.06 -4.75
CA ARG A 51 -16.47 -4.90 -5.89
C ARG A 51 -16.37 -3.52 -6.54
N ASN A 52 -15.97 -2.50 -5.80
CA ASN A 52 -15.89 -1.12 -6.28
C ASN A 52 -14.49 -0.71 -6.79
N VAL A 53 -13.50 -1.60 -6.68
CA VAL A 53 -12.16 -1.38 -7.25
C VAL A 53 -12.27 -1.14 -8.75
N LYS A 54 -11.77 0.01 -9.22
CA LYS A 54 -11.73 0.36 -10.63
C LYS A 54 -10.66 -0.46 -11.35
N THR A 55 -11.00 -0.94 -12.55
CA THR A 55 -10.06 -1.64 -13.42
C THR A 55 -9.48 -0.68 -14.47
N TYR A 56 -8.20 -0.86 -14.76
CA TYR A 56 -7.46 -0.05 -15.73
C TYR A 56 -6.89 -0.97 -16.82
N GLU A 57 -7.77 -1.65 -17.55
CA GLU A 57 -7.39 -2.68 -18.53
C GLU A 57 -6.57 -2.14 -19.71
N LYS A 58 -6.70 -0.84 -19.99
CA LYS A 58 -5.93 -0.14 -21.03
C LYS A 58 -4.59 0.40 -20.54
N ALA A 59 -4.25 0.20 -19.26
CA ALA A 59 -3.00 0.70 -18.72
C ALA A 59 -1.80 -0.02 -19.36
N VAL A 60 -0.83 0.75 -19.83
CA VAL A 60 0.39 0.22 -20.48
C VAL A 60 1.61 0.57 -19.65
N ILE A 61 2.66 -0.25 -19.72
CA ILE A 61 3.94 0.10 -19.10
C ILE A 61 4.44 1.39 -19.77
N TRP A 62 4.79 2.39 -18.95
CA TRP A 62 5.29 3.67 -19.45
C TRP A 62 6.56 3.48 -20.29
N LYS A 63 6.65 4.22 -21.39
CA LYS A 63 7.83 4.33 -22.25
C LYS A 63 7.96 5.79 -22.67
N ALA A 64 9.18 6.24 -22.92
CA ALA A 64 9.40 7.57 -23.48
C ALA A 64 8.60 7.74 -24.78
N GLY A 65 7.79 8.80 -24.86
CA GLY A 65 6.80 8.98 -25.93
C GLY A 65 5.85 10.12 -25.61
N THR A 66 4.69 10.11 -26.27
CA THR A 66 3.67 11.14 -26.12
C THR A 66 2.34 10.50 -25.74
N TYR A 67 1.69 11.06 -24.71
CA TYR A 67 0.44 10.57 -24.14
C TYR A 67 -0.66 11.62 -24.22
N ASN A 68 -1.90 11.18 -24.39
CA ASN A 68 -3.08 12.04 -24.34
C ASN A 68 -3.60 12.20 -22.92
N SER A 69 -4.45 13.20 -22.70
CA SER A 69 -5.16 13.35 -21.42
C SER A 69 -6.06 12.13 -21.20
N GLY A 70 -6.01 11.55 -20.00
CA GLY A 70 -6.73 10.33 -19.64
C GLY A 70 -6.00 9.03 -19.95
N ASP A 71 -4.86 9.06 -20.65
CA ASP A 71 -4.05 7.85 -20.85
C ASP A 71 -3.45 7.40 -19.51
N VAL A 72 -3.58 6.11 -19.22
CA VAL A 72 -3.09 5.51 -17.96
C VAL A 72 -1.86 4.66 -18.25
N VAL A 73 -0.82 4.85 -17.44
CA VAL A 73 0.44 4.11 -17.54
C VAL A 73 0.83 3.46 -16.22
N ILE A 74 1.59 2.37 -16.30
CA ILE A 74 2.25 1.72 -15.18
C ILE A 74 3.70 2.24 -15.13
N TYR A 75 4.06 2.93 -14.05
CA TYR A 75 5.39 3.48 -13.83
C TYR A 75 5.77 3.36 -12.36
N ASN A 76 6.96 2.82 -12.06
CA ASN A 76 7.45 2.53 -10.70
C ASN A 76 6.39 1.86 -9.81
N GLY A 77 5.71 0.86 -10.36
CA GLY A 77 4.69 0.08 -9.65
C GLY A 77 3.37 0.84 -9.35
N SER A 78 3.23 2.07 -9.85
CA SER A 78 2.02 2.89 -9.72
C SER A 78 1.27 3.02 -11.04
N LEU A 79 -0.04 3.16 -10.96
CA LEU A 79 -0.88 3.58 -12.09
C LEU A 79 -1.01 5.10 -12.07
N LEU A 80 -0.62 5.74 -13.17
CA LEU A 80 -0.64 7.19 -13.31
C LEU A 80 -1.43 7.59 -14.56
N GLU A 81 -2.28 8.59 -14.45
CA GLU A 81 -3.07 9.15 -15.55
C GLU A 81 -2.45 10.46 -16.01
N SER A 82 -2.26 10.60 -17.31
CA SER A 82 -1.82 11.85 -17.91
C SER A 82 -2.93 12.90 -17.82
N CYS A 83 -2.62 14.08 -17.27
CA CYS A 83 -3.56 15.19 -17.15
C CYS A 83 -3.66 16.01 -18.45
N ASN A 84 -2.61 15.98 -19.28
CA ASN A 84 -2.47 16.87 -20.43
C ASN A 84 -2.47 16.12 -21.77
N SER A 85 -2.96 16.77 -22.82
CA SER A 85 -2.75 16.31 -24.20
C SER A 85 -1.29 16.49 -24.61
N ALA A 86 -0.77 15.58 -25.43
CA ALA A 86 0.61 15.58 -25.90
C ALA A 86 1.65 15.61 -24.76
N ASN A 87 1.37 14.94 -23.65
CA ASN A 87 2.28 14.85 -22.51
C ASN A 87 3.47 13.95 -22.84
N SER A 88 4.67 14.51 -22.79
CA SER A 88 5.93 13.78 -23.03
C SER A 88 6.84 13.73 -21.80
N THR A 89 6.37 14.20 -20.63
CA THR A 89 7.20 14.17 -19.43
C THR A 89 7.16 12.81 -18.76
N GLU A 90 8.25 12.49 -18.06
CA GLU A 90 8.30 11.32 -17.20
C GLU A 90 7.20 11.39 -16.12
N PRO A 91 6.53 10.26 -15.79
CA PRO A 91 5.46 10.24 -14.81
C PRO A 91 5.97 10.58 -13.42
N SER A 92 5.34 11.56 -12.79
CA SER A 92 5.64 11.95 -11.41
C SER A 92 4.43 12.61 -10.79
N VAL A 93 4.13 12.23 -9.55
CA VAL A 93 3.05 12.84 -8.74
C VAL A 93 3.44 14.20 -8.17
N LEU A 94 4.69 14.63 -8.39
CA LEU A 94 5.19 15.94 -7.95
C LEU A 94 4.93 17.04 -9.00
N ASN A 95 4.44 16.68 -10.19
CA ASN A 95 4.04 17.63 -11.21
C ASN A 95 2.53 17.54 -11.48
N ASP A 96 2.01 18.54 -12.18
CA ASP A 96 0.59 18.65 -12.55
C ASP A 96 0.23 17.84 -13.82
N LYS A 97 1.22 17.22 -14.46
CA LYS A 97 1.05 16.49 -15.74
C LYS A 97 0.62 15.05 -15.54
N TRP A 98 0.87 14.49 -14.35
CA TRP A 98 0.51 13.13 -14.00
C TRP A 98 -0.15 13.11 -12.62
N LYS A 99 -1.19 12.30 -12.47
CA LYS A 99 -1.86 12.07 -11.18
C LYS A 99 -1.98 10.58 -10.90
N GLU A 100 -2.04 10.21 -9.63
CA GLU A 100 -2.47 8.86 -9.25
C GLU A 100 -3.91 8.66 -9.67
N VAL A 101 -4.18 7.48 -10.23
CA VAL A 101 -5.55 7.10 -10.56
C VAL A 101 -6.32 6.75 -9.28
N GLU A 102 -7.62 7.05 -9.28
CA GLU A 102 -8.51 6.65 -8.20
C GLU A 102 -8.59 5.11 -8.09
N LYS A 103 -8.56 4.59 -6.87
CA LYS A 103 -8.61 3.14 -6.60
C LYS A 103 -10.03 2.59 -6.79
N PHE A 104 -11.02 3.35 -6.37
CA PHE A 104 -12.42 2.98 -6.33
C PHE A 104 -13.25 3.88 -7.24
N THR A 105 -14.41 3.40 -7.68
CA THR A 105 -15.38 4.23 -8.42
C THR A 105 -16.05 5.27 -7.52
N LYS A 106 -16.23 4.96 -6.23
CA LYS A 106 -16.84 5.86 -5.25
C LYS A 106 -15.78 6.76 -4.60
N LYS A 107 -16.05 8.06 -4.60
CA LYS A 107 -15.17 9.08 -4.02
C LYS A 107 -14.94 8.88 -2.52
N GLU A 108 -15.96 8.44 -1.80
CA GLU A 108 -15.90 8.21 -0.35
C GLU A 108 -14.94 7.07 -0.01
N TYR A 109 -14.90 6.03 -0.85
CA TYR A 109 -13.95 4.92 -0.70
C TYR A 109 -12.52 5.38 -0.99
N ASN A 110 -12.30 6.19 -2.02
CA ASN A 110 -10.99 6.79 -2.27
C ASN A 110 -10.53 7.65 -1.10
N LYS A 111 -11.41 8.50 -0.55
CA LYS A 111 -11.08 9.34 0.62
C LYS A 111 -10.62 8.51 1.82
N LEU A 112 -11.36 7.46 2.18
CA LEU A 112 -11.00 6.58 3.29
C LEU A 112 -9.71 5.78 3.00
N TRP A 113 -9.54 5.34 1.76
CA TRP A 113 -8.38 4.57 1.31
C TRP A 113 -7.10 5.39 1.35
N GLU A 114 -7.10 6.54 0.69
CA GLU A 114 -5.93 7.41 0.51
C GLU A 114 -5.46 8.05 1.81
N THR A 115 -6.39 8.29 2.74
CA THR A 115 -6.09 8.96 4.01
C THR A 115 -5.66 7.98 5.11
N HIS A 116 -6.12 6.72 5.04
CA HIS A 116 -5.95 5.79 6.17
C HIS A 116 -5.64 4.35 5.76
N ILE A 117 -6.55 3.68 5.04
CA ILE A 117 -6.49 2.21 4.91
C ILE A 117 -5.20 1.77 4.21
N ARG A 118 -4.78 2.45 3.13
CA ARG A 118 -3.61 2.02 2.35
C ARG A 118 -2.32 2.03 3.16
N ASP A 119 -2.12 3.06 3.99
CA ASP A 119 -0.89 3.24 4.76
C ASP A 119 -0.85 2.27 5.94
N VAL A 120 -1.97 2.08 6.63
CA VAL A 120 -2.10 1.11 7.73
C VAL A 120 -1.83 -0.31 7.24
N LEU A 121 -2.50 -0.73 6.17
CA LEU A 121 -2.32 -2.06 5.62
C LEU A 121 -0.89 -2.28 5.10
N SER A 122 -0.34 -1.31 4.36
CA SER A 122 1.01 -1.42 3.80
C SER A 122 2.06 -1.55 4.91
N ASN A 123 1.96 -0.76 5.98
CA ASN A 123 2.89 -0.87 7.11
C ASN A 123 2.70 -2.15 7.93
N LYS A 124 1.46 -2.65 8.09
CA LYS A 124 1.20 -3.96 8.70
C LYS A 124 1.84 -5.09 7.90
N ILE A 125 1.62 -5.13 6.59
CA ILE A 125 2.18 -6.15 5.72
C ILE A 125 3.71 -6.06 5.70
N TYR A 126 4.26 -4.85 5.61
CA TYR A 126 5.70 -4.64 5.68
C TYR A 126 6.29 -5.17 7.00
N LYS A 127 5.74 -4.76 8.15
CA LYS A 127 6.20 -5.20 9.48
C LYS A 127 6.27 -6.73 9.58
N GLU A 128 5.21 -7.42 9.17
CA GLU A 128 5.16 -8.88 9.23
C GLU A 128 6.07 -9.54 8.17
N SER A 129 6.45 -8.83 7.11
CA SER A 129 7.38 -9.33 6.09
C SER A 129 8.86 -9.23 6.46
N VAL A 130 9.24 -8.34 7.38
CA VAL A 130 10.64 -8.07 7.78
C VAL A 130 11.38 -9.34 8.24
N PRO A 131 10.81 -10.20 9.12
CA PRO A 131 11.49 -11.41 9.57
C PRO A 131 11.81 -12.37 8.40
N PHE A 132 10.92 -12.49 7.42
CA PHE A 132 11.12 -13.37 6.27
C PHE A 132 12.14 -12.84 5.26
N ALA A 133 12.46 -11.55 5.30
CA ALA A 133 13.53 -10.96 4.50
C ALA A 133 14.91 -11.17 5.16
N THR A 134 14.96 -11.38 6.47
CA THR A 134 16.20 -11.39 7.27
C THR A 134 16.60 -12.78 7.75
N ILE A 135 15.62 -13.66 7.98
CA ILE A 135 15.80 -15.02 8.52
C ILE A 135 15.36 -16.03 7.47
N GLN A 136 16.25 -16.95 7.13
CA GLN A 136 15.95 -18.10 6.26
C GLN A 136 15.85 -19.37 7.10
N SER A 137 14.83 -20.18 6.83
CA SER A 137 14.69 -21.51 7.42
C SER A 137 15.22 -22.56 6.45
N GLY A 138 16.11 -23.43 6.91
CA GLY A 138 16.66 -24.53 6.13
C GLY A 138 16.73 -25.83 6.93
N ALA A 139 17.15 -26.92 6.28
CA ALA A 139 17.24 -28.25 6.89
C ALA A 139 18.15 -28.34 8.13
N LYS A 140 19.00 -27.32 8.35
CA LYS A 140 19.92 -27.22 9.50
C LYS A 140 19.45 -26.22 10.57
N GLY A 141 18.22 -25.71 10.48
CA GLY A 141 17.67 -24.70 11.39
C GLY A 141 17.52 -23.32 10.76
N LEU A 142 17.47 -22.28 11.60
CA LEU A 142 17.34 -20.89 11.16
C LEU A 142 18.73 -20.29 10.89
N THR A 143 18.88 -19.67 9.72
CA THR A 143 20.10 -18.94 9.32
C THR A 143 19.76 -17.47 9.11
N VAL A 144 20.56 -16.58 9.69
CA VAL A 144 20.48 -15.13 9.42
C VAL A 144 21.40 -14.84 8.25
N ASN A 145 20.94 -14.05 7.28
CA ASN A 145 21.79 -13.63 6.17
C ASN A 145 23.04 -12.95 6.75
N ALA A 146 24.25 -13.40 6.40
CA ALA A 146 25.49 -12.82 6.94
C ALA A 146 26.00 -11.68 6.04
N GLN A 147 27.02 -10.97 6.53
CA GLN A 147 27.65 -9.82 5.88
C GLN A 147 27.99 -10.10 4.40
N ASP A 148 27.54 -9.22 3.51
CA ASP A 148 27.87 -9.31 2.09
C ASP A 148 29.27 -8.72 1.80
N GLN A 149 29.85 -9.06 0.65
CA GLN A 149 31.14 -8.49 0.19
C GLN A 149 31.05 -6.98 -0.09
N SER A 150 29.86 -6.38 0.03
CA SER A 150 29.61 -4.94 -0.12
C SER A 150 29.70 -4.18 1.21
N GLY A 151 29.99 -4.88 2.32
CA GLY A 151 30.14 -4.29 3.64
C GLY A 151 28.82 -4.07 4.39
N ASN A 152 27.68 -4.49 3.82
CA ASN A 152 26.41 -4.46 4.53
C ASN A 152 26.34 -5.63 5.50
N MET A 153 26.00 -5.33 6.76
CA MET A 153 25.72 -6.34 7.78
C MET A 153 24.22 -6.47 7.98
N THR A 154 23.75 -7.70 8.15
CA THR A 154 22.36 -7.92 8.57
C THR A 154 22.18 -7.43 10.00
N ALA A 155 21.07 -6.72 10.24
CA ALA A 155 20.74 -6.20 11.55
C ALA A 155 20.56 -7.35 12.57
N PRO A 156 21.09 -7.21 13.80
CA PRO A 156 20.85 -8.18 14.86
C PRO A 156 19.37 -8.21 15.24
N ALA A 157 18.92 -9.32 15.83
CA ALA A 157 17.51 -9.52 16.21
C ALA A 157 16.93 -8.37 17.06
N LYS A 158 17.74 -7.78 17.96
CA LYS A 158 17.34 -6.63 18.78
C LYS A 158 16.97 -5.39 17.95
N ASP A 159 17.69 -5.13 16.87
CA ASP A 159 17.46 -3.96 16.02
C ASP A 159 16.25 -4.19 15.11
N ILE A 160 16.05 -5.44 14.66
CA ILE A 160 14.82 -5.86 13.97
C ILE A 160 13.61 -5.69 14.89
N ASP A 161 13.69 -6.14 16.15
CA ASP A 161 12.64 -5.96 17.14
C ASP A 161 12.34 -4.48 17.41
N PHE A 162 13.37 -3.65 17.53
CA PHE A 162 13.22 -2.21 17.69
C PHE A 162 12.51 -1.57 16.50
N LEU A 163 12.88 -1.93 15.27
CA LEU A 163 12.22 -1.48 14.04
C LEU A 163 10.75 -1.93 14.02
N CYS A 164 10.46 -3.19 14.26
CA CYS A 164 9.11 -3.74 14.27
C CYS A 164 8.22 -3.07 15.33
N ARG A 165 8.75 -2.76 16.52
CA ARG A 165 8.05 -2.00 17.57
C ARG A 165 7.78 -0.56 17.14
N THR A 166 8.76 0.08 16.49
CA THR A 166 8.60 1.46 16.00
C THR A 166 7.52 1.53 14.92
N ILE A 167 7.52 0.59 13.97
CA ILE A 167 6.47 0.48 12.94
C ILE A 167 5.12 0.18 13.60
N GLN A 168 5.06 -0.68 14.62
CA GLN A 168 3.83 -0.96 15.35
C GLN A 168 3.25 0.31 16.00
N ASN A 169 4.08 1.12 16.66
CA ASN A 169 3.64 2.38 17.26
C ASN A 169 3.07 3.34 16.21
N GLN A 170 3.68 3.41 15.02
CA GLN A 170 3.18 4.22 13.91
C GLN A 170 1.83 3.68 13.38
N ILE A 171 1.71 2.36 13.22
CA ILE A 171 0.44 1.71 12.85
C ILE A 171 -0.65 2.05 13.86
N ASP A 172 -0.35 2.00 15.16
CA ASP A 172 -1.33 2.30 16.22
C ASP A 172 -1.78 3.78 16.17
N MET A 173 -0.86 4.71 15.89
CA MET A 173 -1.20 6.11 15.67
C MET A 173 -2.09 6.29 14.44
N MET A 174 -1.75 5.67 13.30
CA MET A 174 -2.54 5.71 12.07
C MET A 174 -3.94 5.13 12.30
N MET A 175 -4.03 4.02 13.04
CA MET A 175 -5.29 3.39 13.43
C MET A 175 -6.16 4.29 14.30
N ASN A 176 -5.57 4.97 15.27
CA ASN A 176 -6.29 5.92 16.12
C ASN A 176 -6.81 7.12 15.31
N ASN A 177 -6.02 7.62 14.36
CA ASN A 177 -6.45 8.69 13.46
C ASN A 177 -7.61 8.23 12.55
N MET A 178 -7.54 7.01 12.01
CA MET A 178 -8.61 6.41 11.20
C MET A 178 -9.91 6.27 12.00
N LYS A 179 -9.84 5.76 13.24
CA LYS A 179 -11.01 5.65 14.12
C LYS A 179 -11.65 7.00 14.39
N ARG A 180 -10.84 8.01 14.72
CA ARG A 180 -11.33 9.39 14.93
C ARG A 180 -12.01 9.93 13.68
N PHE A 181 -11.40 9.76 12.51
CA PHE A 181 -11.97 10.18 11.24
C PHE A 181 -13.34 9.54 10.98
N ILE A 182 -13.45 8.22 11.15
CA ILE A 182 -14.73 7.50 10.93
C ILE A 182 -15.81 7.99 11.89
N ILE A 183 -15.49 8.19 13.17
CA ILE A 183 -16.44 8.70 14.17
C ILE A 183 -16.92 10.10 13.77
N THR A 184 -16.00 11.02 13.46
CA THR A 184 -16.34 12.38 13.03
C THR A 184 -17.23 12.39 11.79
N GLN A 185 -16.88 11.61 10.76
CA GLN A 185 -17.69 11.53 9.54
C GLN A 185 -19.08 10.93 9.81
N ASN A 186 -19.20 9.96 10.72
CA ASN A 186 -20.50 9.41 11.12
C ASN A 186 -21.35 10.44 11.87
N ASP A 187 -20.75 11.24 12.75
CA ASP A 187 -21.46 12.28 13.49
C ASP A 187 -21.90 13.43 12.58
N GLU A 188 -21.07 13.83 11.62
CA GLU A 188 -21.46 14.76 10.54
C GLU A 188 -22.61 14.18 9.73
N TYR A 189 -22.52 12.93 9.31
CA TYR A 189 -23.58 12.25 8.58
C TYR A 189 -24.89 12.21 9.37
N LYS A 190 -24.88 12.01 10.69
CA LYS A 190 -26.11 12.04 11.51
C LYS A 190 -26.73 13.43 11.62
N LYS A 191 -25.93 14.49 11.56
CA LYS A 191 -26.38 15.89 11.65
C LYS A 191 -26.81 16.46 10.31
N ASP A 192 -26.43 15.81 9.22
CA ASP A 192 -26.82 16.21 7.88
C ASP A 192 -28.33 15.97 7.67
N ASN A 193 -29.09 17.07 7.69
CA ASN A 193 -30.53 17.10 7.48
C ASN A 193 -30.94 17.10 6.00
N THR A 194 -29.97 16.96 5.07
CA THR A 194 -30.23 16.95 3.62
C THR A 194 -30.33 15.54 3.02
N LYS A 195 -30.44 14.52 3.87
CA LYS A 195 -30.71 13.14 3.45
C LYS A 195 -32.10 12.96 2.85
#